data_AF-A0A6P0W0E7-F1
#
_entry.id   AF-A0A6P0W0E7-F1
#
_cell.length_a   1.000
_cell.length_b   1.000
_cell.length_c   1.000
_cell.angle_alpha   90.00
_cell.angle_beta   90.00
_cell.angle_gamma   90.00
#
_symmetry.space_group_name_H-M   'P 1'
#
loop_
_entity.id
_entity.type
_entity.pdbx_description
1 polymer ?
#
loop_
_entity_poly.entity_id
_entity_poly.type
_entity_poly.pdbx_seq_one_letter_code
_entity_poly.pdbx_strand_id
1 'polypeptide(L)'
;MAKTDRVDSKMLAVMADALKLPPSPVSQPNMFEFRELLTAKRALTKDRSAAKTRLTMARNQTLRAQLQNRLRQIDTDIAQIESVLLELANQQEAMIERLDILASIPGIGKSTALTILIDMPEIGTMTNKQVGSLAGLAPISQSSGQWQGKERIQGGRAALRKSIYMPALVAIRFNAD
;
A
#
# COMPACT_ATOMS: atom_id res chain seq x y z
N MET A 1 -25.69 -17.55 -18.73
CA MET A 1 -24.46 -17.13 -19.43
C MET A 1 -23.44 -16.72 -18.39
N ALA A 2 -22.48 -17.60 -18.08
CA ALA A 2 -21.54 -17.40 -16.98
C ALA A 2 -20.32 -16.61 -17.46
N LYS A 3 -20.06 -15.48 -16.80
CA LYS A 3 -18.85 -14.67 -16.96
C LYS A 3 -17.63 -15.59 -16.75
N THR A 4 -16.88 -15.88 -17.81
CA THR A 4 -15.74 -16.81 -17.79
C THR A 4 -14.50 -16.06 -18.25
N ASP A 5 -13.38 -16.23 -17.52
CA ASP A 5 -12.12 -15.50 -17.75
C ASP A 5 -11.63 -15.56 -19.20
N ARG A 6 -11.96 -16.63 -19.93
CA ARG A 6 -11.61 -16.80 -21.35
C ARG A 6 -12.36 -15.85 -22.29
N VAL A 7 -13.61 -15.51 -21.99
CA VAL A 7 -14.42 -14.58 -22.81
C VAL A 7 -14.00 -13.14 -22.51
N ASP A 8 -13.78 -12.83 -21.23
CA ASP A 8 -13.36 -11.51 -20.78
C ASP A 8 -11.94 -11.18 -21.27
N SER A 9 -10.99 -12.13 -21.19
CA SER A 9 -9.63 -11.94 -21.73
C SER A 9 -9.60 -11.70 -23.24
N LYS A 10 -10.44 -12.39 -24.02
CA LYS A 10 -10.57 -12.16 -25.46
C LYS A 10 -11.13 -10.77 -25.76
N MET A 11 -12.15 -10.34 -25.02
CA MET A 11 -12.74 -9.00 -25.19
C MET A 11 -11.73 -7.89 -24.88
N LEU A 12 -10.95 -8.05 -23.80
CA LEU A 12 -9.88 -7.12 -23.42
C LEU A 12 -8.75 -7.10 -24.45
N ALA A 13 -8.37 -8.24 -25.03
CA ALA A 13 -7.36 -8.31 -26.09
C ALA A 13 -7.80 -7.58 -27.36
N VAL A 14 -9.06 -7.78 -27.79
CA VAL A 14 -9.64 -7.07 -28.94
C VAL A 14 -9.70 -5.56 -28.69
N MET A 15 -10.07 -5.15 -27.47
CA MET A 15 -10.06 -3.73 -27.09
C MET A 15 -8.65 -3.15 -27.12
N ALA A 16 -7.66 -3.89 -26.60
CA ALA A 16 -6.27 -3.45 -26.57
C ALA A 16 -5.69 -3.28 -27.98
N ASP A 17 -6.02 -4.20 -28.90
CA ASP A 17 -5.62 -4.12 -30.31
C ASP A 17 -6.30 -2.92 -31.01
N ALA A 18 -7.61 -2.74 -30.81
CA ALA A 18 -8.36 -1.62 -31.38
C ALA A 18 -7.85 -0.25 -30.89
N LEU A 19 -7.41 -0.17 -29.64
CA LEU A 19 -6.85 1.06 -29.04
C LEU A 19 -5.33 1.18 -29.21
N LYS A 20 -4.67 0.22 -29.87
CA LYS A 20 -3.21 0.14 -30.04
C LYS A 20 -2.46 0.34 -28.72
N LEU A 21 -2.96 -0.28 -27.64
CA LEU A 21 -2.35 -0.15 -26.33
C LEU A 21 -0.98 -0.86 -26.32
N PRO A 22 0.08 -0.23 -25.77
CA PRO A 22 1.35 -0.92 -25.62
C PRO A 22 1.20 -2.10 -24.63
N PRO A 23 1.92 -3.21 -24.86
CA PRO A 23 1.89 -4.35 -23.95
C PRO A 23 2.33 -3.91 -22.56
N SER A 24 1.58 -4.33 -21.53
CA SER A 24 1.99 -4.09 -20.15
C SER A 24 3.26 -4.88 -19.84
N PRO A 25 4.28 -4.27 -19.22
CA PRO A 25 5.48 -4.99 -18.82
C PRO A 25 5.12 -6.12 -17.87
N VAL A 26 5.75 -7.28 -18.06
CA VAL A 26 5.56 -8.44 -17.18
C VAL A 26 5.99 -8.06 -15.77
N SER A 27 5.13 -8.29 -14.78
CA SER A 27 5.49 -8.06 -13.39
C SER A 27 6.67 -8.97 -13.03
N GLN A 28 7.74 -8.39 -12.50
CA GLN A 28 8.94 -9.14 -12.15
C GLN A 28 8.58 -10.30 -11.18
N PRO A 29 9.16 -11.51 -11.33
CA PRO A 29 8.77 -12.70 -10.56
C PRO A 29 8.70 -12.49 -9.04
N ASN A 30 9.55 -11.62 -8.50
CA ASN A 30 9.66 -11.34 -7.07
C ASN A 30 8.50 -10.50 -6.50
N MET A 31 7.67 -9.89 -7.35
CA MET A 31 6.61 -8.97 -6.91
C MET A 31 5.43 -9.68 -6.22
N PHE A 32 5.21 -10.96 -6.53
CA PHE A 32 4.18 -11.76 -5.86
C PHE A 32 4.52 -12.00 -4.39
N GLU A 33 5.76 -12.41 -4.11
CA GLU A 33 6.25 -12.65 -2.76
C GLU A 33 6.21 -11.37 -1.90
N PHE A 34 6.66 -10.24 -2.47
CA PHE A 34 6.52 -8.93 -1.81
C PHE A 34 5.07 -8.61 -1.44
N ARG A 35 4.12 -8.85 -2.34
CA ARG A 35 2.70 -8.58 -2.11
C ARG A 35 2.09 -9.50 -1.05
N GLU A 36 2.48 -10.77 -1.04
CA GLU A 36 2.05 -11.74 -0.04
C GLU A 36 2.48 -11.30 1.37
N LEU A 37 3.77 -11.03 1.55
CA LEU A 37 4.35 -10.55 2.81
C LEU A 37 3.72 -9.23 3.26
N LEU A 38 3.55 -8.27 2.35
CA LEU A 38 2.91 -6.99 2.67
C LEU A 38 1.44 -7.14 3.05
N THR A 39 0.73 -8.09 2.43
CA THR A 39 -0.66 -8.42 2.79
C THR A 39 -0.75 -9.05 4.18
N ALA A 40 0.14 -9.98 4.49
CA ALA A 40 0.24 -10.58 5.82
C ALA A 40 0.54 -9.53 6.91
N LYS A 41 1.51 -8.64 6.67
CA LYS A 41 1.82 -7.51 7.56
C LYS A 41 0.60 -6.62 7.84
N ARG A 42 -0.22 -6.34 6.81
CA ARG A 42 -1.45 -5.54 6.96
C ARG A 42 -2.48 -6.25 7.83
N ALA A 43 -2.65 -7.56 7.65
CA ALA A 43 -3.55 -8.36 8.47
C ALA A 43 -3.10 -8.32 9.95
N LEU A 44 -1.81 -8.56 10.21
CA LEU A 44 -1.24 -8.47 11.56
C LEU A 44 -1.38 -7.06 12.17
N THR A 45 -1.20 -6.00 11.39
CA THR A 45 -1.40 -4.62 11.87
C THR A 45 -2.85 -4.35 12.28
N LYS A 46 -3.81 -4.92 11.54
CA LYS A 46 -5.24 -4.87 11.90
C LYS A 46 -5.52 -5.67 13.17
N ASP A 47 -4.94 -6.86 13.28
CA ASP A 47 -5.08 -7.72 14.46
C ASP A 47 -4.46 -7.09 15.70
N ARG A 48 -3.31 -6.42 15.55
CA ARG A 48 -2.68 -5.63 16.61
C ARG A 48 -3.61 -4.55 17.12
N SER A 49 -4.22 -3.79 16.21
CA SER A 49 -5.19 -2.75 16.57
C SER A 49 -6.39 -3.34 17.32
N ALA A 50 -6.94 -4.45 16.82
CA ALA A 50 -8.05 -5.14 17.47
C ALA A 50 -7.69 -5.69 18.86
N ALA A 51 -6.50 -6.28 19.00
CA ALA A 51 -6.00 -6.81 20.27
C ALA A 51 -5.74 -5.68 21.29
N LYS A 52 -5.20 -4.53 20.87
CA LYS A 52 -5.05 -3.34 21.72
C LYS A 52 -6.40 -2.86 22.24
N THR A 53 -7.41 -2.73 21.37
CA THR A 53 -8.76 -2.34 21.78
C THR A 53 -9.38 -3.35 22.76
N ARG A 54 -9.20 -4.65 22.54
CA ARG A 54 -9.67 -5.66 23.51
C ARG A 54 -8.95 -5.56 24.85
N LEU A 55 -7.65 -5.26 24.86
CA LEU A 55 -6.86 -5.14 26.08
C LEU A 55 -7.29 -3.92 26.93
N THR A 56 -7.65 -2.80 26.30
CA THR A 56 -8.15 -1.63 27.04
C THR A 56 -9.49 -1.89 27.72
N MET A 57 -10.34 -2.74 27.11
CA MET A 57 -11.64 -3.12 27.66
C MET A 57 -11.59 -4.27 28.67
N ALA A 58 -10.55 -5.10 28.65
CA ALA A 58 -10.44 -6.29 29.49
C ALA A 58 -10.14 -5.95 30.96
N ARG A 59 -10.99 -6.45 31.87
CA ARG A 59 -10.84 -6.32 33.33
C ARG A 59 -10.23 -7.56 34.00
N ASN A 60 -10.52 -8.75 33.48
CA ASN A 60 -9.99 -10.00 34.02
C ASN A 60 -8.47 -10.11 33.78
N GLN A 61 -7.71 -10.41 34.83
CA GLN A 61 -6.25 -10.40 34.77
C GLN A 61 -5.66 -11.48 33.86
N THR A 62 -6.23 -12.68 33.86
CA THR A 62 -5.80 -13.78 32.98
C THR A 62 -5.99 -13.41 31.51
N LEU A 63 -7.15 -12.83 31.17
CA LEU A 63 -7.43 -12.36 29.81
C LEU A 63 -6.48 -11.24 29.38
N ARG A 64 -6.16 -10.30 30.28
CA ARG A 64 -5.18 -9.23 30.01
C ARG A 64 -3.80 -9.81 29.71
N ALA A 65 -3.34 -10.78 30.50
CA ALA A 65 -2.05 -11.45 30.26
C ALA A 65 -2.02 -12.18 28.90
N GLN A 66 -3.09 -12.88 28.54
CA GLN A 66 -3.22 -13.52 27.22
C GLN A 66 -3.20 -12.51 26.07
N LEU A 67 -3.89 -11.38 26.20
CA LEU A 67 -3.90 -10.33 25.19
C LEU A 67 -2.55 -9.63 25.06
N GLN A 68 -1.83 -9.43 26.16
CA GLN A 68 -0.46 -8.91 26.14
C GLN A 68 0.51 -9.89 25.45
N ASN A 69 0.40 -11.20 25.75
CA ASN A 69 1.17 -12.24 25.05
C ASN A 69 0.89 -12.22 23.55
N ARG A 70 -0.40 -12.13 23.16
CA ARG A 70 -0.79 -12.05 21.76
C ARG A 70 -0.24 -10.80 21.08
N LEU A 71 -0.26 -9.65 21.75
CA LEU A 71 0.32 -8.42 21.21
C LEU A 71 1.82 -8.57 20.98
N ARG A 72 2.56 -9.14 21.94
CA ARG A 72 3.99 -9.44 21.77
C ARG A 72 4.23 -10.34 20.56
N GLN A 73 3.45 -11.42 20.42
CA GLN A 73 3.58 -12.31 19.26
C GLN A 73 3.35 -11.56 17.95
N ILE A 74 2.27 -10.78 17.85
CA ILE A 74 1.95 -10.01 16.65
C ILE A 74 3.07 -9.02 16.32
N ASP A 75 3.63 -8.33 17.32
CA ASP A 75 4.73 -7.38 17.08
C ASP A 75 6.00 -8.12 16.61
N THR A 76 6.30 -9.30 17.14
CA THR A 76 7.40 -10.16 16.66
C THR A 76 7.16 -10.61 15.21
N ASP A 77 5.97 -11.08 14.89
CA ASP A 77 5.63 -11.56 13.54
C ASP A 77 5.72 -10.41 12.52
N ILE A 78 5.27 -9.21 12.88
CA ILE A 78 5.42 -8.02 12.04
C ILE A 78 6.90 -7.72 11.79
N ALA A 79 7.74 -7.73 12.84
CA ALA A 79 9.17 -7.45 12.71
C ALA A 79 9.88 -8.48 11.83
N GLN A 80 9.54 -9.77 11.96
CA GLN A 80 10.07 -10.83 11.12
C GLN A 80 9.68 -10.65 9.64
N ILE A 81 8.42 -10.30 9.37
CA ILE A 81 7.99 -10.01 7.98
C ILE A 81 8.72 -8.79 7.43
N GLU A 82 8.92 -7.74 8.23
CA GLU A 82 9.67 -6.56 7.82
C GLU A 82 11.14 -6.87 7.52
N SER A 83 11.78 -7.76 8.28
CA SER A 83 13.16 -8.17 7.99
C SER A 83 13.25 -8.95 6.69
N VAL A 84 12.38 -9.93 6.47
CA VAL A 84 12.33 -10.71 5.22
C VAL A 84 12.08 -9.80 4.01
N LEU A 85 11.15 -8.87 4.14
CA LEU A 85 10.87 -7.87 3.10
C LEU A 85 12.11 -7.03 2.75
N LEU A 86 12.88 -6.59 3.75
CA LEU A 86 14.12 -5.84 3.54
C LEU A 86 15.24 -6.70 2.93
N GLU A 87 15.36 -7.95 3.36
CA GLU A 87 16.32 -8.91 2.80
C GLU A 87 16.06 -9.17 1.31
N LEU A 88 14.80 -9.42 0.93
CA LEU A 88 14.40 -9.59 -0.47
C LEU A 88 14.66 -8.33 -1.30
N ALA A 89 14.47 -7.15 -0.71
CA ALA A 89 14.76 -5.88 -1.37
C ALA A 89 16.27 -5.68 -1.59
N ASN A 90 17.10 -6.06 -0.61
CA ASN A 90 18.56 -5.95 -0.69
C ASN A 90 19.20 -6.95 -1.68
N GLN A 91 18.44 -7.90 -2.21
CA GLN A 91 18.92 -8.79 -3.28
C GLN A 91 18.85 -8.12 -4.68
N GLN A 92 18.27 -6.93 -4.78
CA GLN A 92 18.03 -6.23 -6.04
C GLN A 92 18.61 -4.82 -5.99
N GLU A 93 19.71 -4.57 -6.71
CA GLU A 93 20.40 -3.27 -6.73
C GLU A 93 19.47 -2.10 -7.07
N ALA A 94 18.63 -2.29 -8.09
CA ALA A 94 17.64 -1.28 -8.50
C ALA A 94 16.60 -0.96 -7.42
N MET A 95 16.35 -1.88 -6.49
CA MET A 95 15.44 -1.66 -5.37
C MET A 95 16.13 -0.93 -4.21
N ILE A 96 17.41 -1.22 -3.97
CA ILE A 96 18.23 -0.52 -2.96
C ILE A 96 18.28 0.98 -3.28
N GLU A 97 18.65 1.34 -4.51
CA GLU A 97 18.76 2.73 -4.93
C GLU A 97 17.43 3.49 -4.74
N ARG A 98 16.31 2.87 -5.16
CA ARG A 98 14.98 3.46 -5.01
C ARG A 98 14.53 3.57 -3.55
N LEU A 99 14.91 2.60 -2.71
CA LEU A 99 14.64 2.64 -1.28
C LEU A 99 15.39 3.77 -0.60
N ASP A 100 16.67 3.96 -0.92
CA ASP A 100 17.50 4.99 -0.32
C ASP A 100 17.02 6.40 -0.71
N ILE A 101 16.64 6.60 -1.98
CA ILE A 101 16.01 7.85 -2.43
C ILE A 101 14.71 8.15 -1.68
N LEU A 102 13.84 7.14 -1.49
CA LEU A 102 12.59 7.36 -0.76
C LEU A 102 12.83 7.57 0.73
N ALA A 103 13.77 6.85 1.33
CA ALA A 103 14.09 6.94 2.75
C ALA A 103 14.87 8.22 3.11
N SER A 104 15.45 8.93 2.14
CA SER A 104 16.06 10.24 2.37
C SER A 104 15.01 11.35 2.58
N ILE A 105 13.75 11.10 2.23
CA ILE A 105 12.65 12.05 2.45
C ILE A 105 12.30 12.06 3.96
N PRO A 106 12.34 13.21 4.64
CA PRO A 106 12.00 13.28 6.06
C PRO A 106 10.61 12.72 6.34
N GLY A 107 10.53 11.84 7.35
CA GLY A 107 9.29 11.16 7.73
C GLY A 107 9.00 9.86 6.97
N ILE A 108 9.75 9.54 5.90
CA ILE A 108 9.66 8.25 5.20
C ILE A 108 10.78 7.33 5.69
N GLY A 109 10.43 6.29 6.43
CA GLY A 109 11.36 5.22 6.80
C GLY A 109 11.42 4.10 5.75
N LYS A 110 12.45 3.25 5.80
CA LYS A 110 12.67 2.12 4.87
C LYS A 110 11.44 1.20 4.71
N SER A 111 10.73 0.92 5.80
CA SER A 111 9.51 0.10 5.80
C SER A 111 8.36 0.75 4.99
N THR A 112 8.20 2.07 5.12
CA THR A 112 7.22 2.84 4.33
C THR A 112 7.67 2.98 2.88
N ALA A 113 8.94 3.28 2.64
CA ALA A 113 9.53 3.34 1.30
C ALA A 113 9.29 2.03 0.53
N LEU A 114 9.54 0.89 1.17
CA LEU A 114 9.29 -0.42 0.58
C LEU A 114 7.81 -0.66 0.29
N THR A 115 6.93 -0.25 1.20
CA THR A 115 5.47 -0.31 0.96
C THR A 115 5.08 0.53 -0.27
N ILE A 116 5.67 1.72 -0.44
CA ILE A 116 5.42 2.58 -1.60
C ILE A 116 5.88 1.90 -2.89
N LEU A 117 7.07 1.29 -2.92
CA LEU A 117 7.60 0.62 -4.11
C LEU A 117 6.79 -0.63 -4.48
N ILE A 118 6.30 -1.39 -3.50
CA ILE A 118 5.48 -2.59 -3.74
C ILE A 118 4.07 -2.22 -4.19
N ASP A 119 3.44 -1.24 -3.52
CA ASP A 119 2.09 -0.81 -3.89
C ASP A 119 2.07 0.07 -5.14
N MET A 120 3.16 0.77 -5.46
CA MET A 120 3.32 1.67 -6.59
C MET A 120 4.68 1.50 -7.28
N PRO A 121 4.89 0.38 -7.99
CA PRO A 121 6.13 0.17 -8.74
C PRO A 121 6.36 1.22 -9.83
N GLU A 122 5.28 1.85 -10.32
CA GLU A 122 5.29 2.88 -11.36
C GLU A 122 5.77 4.26 -10.83
N ILE A 123 6.05 4.39 -9.53
CA ILE A 123 6.53 5.64 -8.96
C ILE A 123 7.87 6.04 -9.60
N GLY A 124 8.00 7.30 -10.00
CA GLY A 124 9.16 7.81 -10.74
C GLY A 124 9.02 7.79 -12.27
N THR A 125 8.06 7.05 -12.83
CA THR A 125 7.76 7.10 -14.29
C THR A 125 6.49 7.89 -14.61
N MET A 126 5.74 8.30 -13.59
CA MET A 126 4.44 8.98 -13.71
C MET A 126 4.54 10.44 -13.27
N THR A 127 3.66 11.29 -13.81
CA THR A 127 3.54 12.69 -13.35
C THR A 127 2.92 12.76 -11.95
N ASN A 128 3.17 13.86 -11.22
CA ASN A 128 2.63 14.08 -9.88
C ASN A 128 1.10 13.95 -9.81
N LYS A 129 0.38 14.41 -10.86
CA LYS A 129 -1.08 14.27 -10.95
C LYS A 129 -1.52 12.81 -11.07
N GLN A 130 -0.81 12.03 -11.89
CA GLN A 130 -1.09 10.61 -12.04
C GLN A 130 -0.78 9.82 -10.76
N VAL A 131 0.34 10.13 -10.09
CA VAL A 131 0.68 9.55 -8.78
C VAL A 131 -0.41 9.87 -7.75
N GLY A 132 -0.82 11.14 -7.66
CA GLY A 132 -1.89 11.57 -6.76
C GLY A 132 -3.22 10.89 -7.04
N SER A 133 -3.59 10.71 -8.31
CA SER A 133 -4.80 9.98 -8.70
C SER A 133 -4.71 8.50 -8.35
N LEU A 134 -3.60 7.83 -8.67
CA LEU A 134 -3.41 6.40 -8.45
C LEU A 134 -3.29 6.04 -6.96
N ALA A 135 -2.64 6.88 -6.15
CA ALA A 135 -2.66 6.77 -4.69
C ALA A 135 -4.06 7.05 -4.10
N GLY A 136 -4.97 7.65 -4.89
CA GLY A 136 -6.26 8.13 -4.44
C GLY A 136 -6.09 9.26 -3.43
N LEU A 137 -5.21 10.22 -3.71
CA LEU A 137 -5.05 11.48 -2.98
C LEU A 137 -5.76 12.63 -3.69
N ALA A 138 -5.96 12.53 -5.01
CA ALA A 138 -6.64 13.54 -5.80
C ALA A 138 -8.17 13.49 -5.59
N PRO A 139 -8.82 14.62 -5.27
CA PRO A 139 -10.28 14.70 -5.22
C PRO A 139 -10.86 14.56 -6.63
N ILE A 140 -12.01 13.88 -6.74
CA ILE A 140 -12.75 13.70 -7.98
C ILE A 140 -14.00 14.59 -7.92
N SER A 141 -14.20 15.39 -8.97
CA SER A 141 -15.39 16.22 -9.14
C SER A 141 -16.62 15.35 -9.37
N GLN A 142 -17.63 15.49 -8.52
CA GLN A 142 -18.92 14.83 -8.69
C GLN A 142 -19.90 15.81 -9.36
N SER A 143 -19.69 16.08 -10.64
CA SER A 143 -20.58 16.95 -11.42
C SER A 143 -21.32 16.15 -12.50
N SER A 144 -22.63 16.29 -12.58
CA SER A 144 -23.47 15.72 -13.64
C SER A 144 -24.46 16.77 -14.13
N GLY A 145 -24.37 17.14 -15.41
CA GLY A 145 -25.18 18.22 -15.98
C GLY A 145 -25.01 19.53 -15.19
N GLN A 146 -26.12 20.06 -14.67
CA GLN A 146 -26.12 21.28 -13.84
C GLN A 146 -25.87 21.02 -12.33
N TRP A 147 -25.77 19.75 -11.91
CA TRP A 147 -25.51 19.43 -10.51
C TRP A 147 -24.01 19.40 -10.23
N GLN A 148 -23.57 20.20 -9.26
CA GLN A 148 -22.22 20.17 -8.70
C GLN A 148 -22.26 19.67 -7.25
N GLY A 149 -21.82 18.42 -7.06
CA GLY A 149 -21.60 17.84 -5.74
C GLY A 149 -20.26 18.25 -5.12
N LYS A 150 -20.06 17.89 -3.85
CA LYS A 150 -18.78 18.08 -3.17
C LYS A 150 -17.72 17.14 -3.76
N GLU A 151 -16.55 17.67 -4.05
CA GLU A 151 -15.41 16.85 -4.46
C GLU A 151 -14.99 15.91 -3.32
N ARG A 152 -14.69 14.66 -3.65
CA ARG A 152 -14.24 13.65 -2.69
C ARG A 152 -13.13 12.82 -3.29
N ILE A 153 -12.23 12.38 -2.43
CA ILE A 153 -11.32 11.28 -2.78
C ILE A 153 -12.16 10.02 -2.99
N GLN A 154 -12.06 9.41 -4.16
CA GLN A 154 -12.73 8.16 -4.49
C GLN A 154 -11.77 7.24 -5.27
N GLY A 155 -11.78 5.95 -4.95
CA GLY A 155 -10.90 4.96 -5.58
C GLY A 155 -9.42 5.03 -5.15
N GLY A 156 -8.55 4.67 -6.09
CA GLY A 156 -7.10 4.58 -5.92
C GLY A 156 -6.63 3.44 -5.01
N ARG A 157 -5.32 3.40 -4.77
CA ARG A 157 -4.65 2.40 -3.93
C ARG A 157 -4.78 2.80 -2.45
N ALA A 158 -5.91 2.45 -1.84
CA ALA A 158 -6.23 2.83 -0.46
C ALA A 158 -5.19 2.38 0.59
N ALA A 159 -4.52 1.25 0.37
CA ALA A 159 -3.48 0.77 1.26
C ALA A 159 -2.23 1.68 1.22
N LEU A 160 -1.81 2.10 0.02
CA LEU A 160 -0.75 3.08 -0.17
C LEU A 160 -1.09 4.40 0.53
N ARG A 161 -2.29 4.95 0.30
CA ARG A 161 -2.75 6.17 0.97
C ARG A 161 -2.67 6.08 2.50
N LYS A 162 -3.05 4.96 3.09
CA LYS A 162 -2.96 4.75 4.54
C LYS A 162 -1.51 4.71 5.01
N SER A 163 -0.61 4.11 4.24
CA SER A 163 0.82 3.99 4.60
C SER A 163 1.54 5.35 4.61
N ILE A 164 1.18 6.26 3.71
CA ILE A 164 1.83 7.58 3.57
C ILE A 164 1.23 8.65 4.49
N TYR A 165 0.08 8.40 5.12
CA TYR A 165 -0.59 9.38 5.98
C TYR A 165 0.27 9.82 7.16
N MET A 166 0.81 8.88 7.93
CA MET A 166 1.68 9.20 9.09
C MET A 166 2.99 9.87 8.66
N PRO A 167 3.72 9.38 7.64
CA PRO A 167 4.84 10.11 7.05
C PRO A 167 4.52 11.55 6.66
N ALA A 168 3.37 11.78 6.01
CA ALA A 168 2.95 13.13 5.61
C ALA A 168 2.70 14.04 6.82
N LEU A 169 2.11 13.54 7.91
CA LEU A 169 1.95 14.32 9.15
C LEU A 169 3.29 14.69 9.78
N VAL A 170 4.27 13.79 9.74
CA VAL A 170 5.64 14.07 10.20
C VAL A 170 6.29 15.13 9.31
N ALA A 171 6.19 14.98 7.99
CA ALA A 171 6.72 15.95 7.04
C ALA A 171 6.13 17.36 7.26
N ILE A 172 4.81 17.49 7.42
CA ILE A 172 4.14 18.78 7.69
C ILE A 172 4.67 19.45 8.97
N ARG A 173 5.04 18.65 9.98
CA ARG A 173 5.49 19.18 11.27
C ARG A 173 6.96 19.56 11.31
N PHE A 174 7.80 18.87 10.53
CA PHE A 174 9.25 18.97 10.65
C PHE A 174 9.95 19.49 9.38
N ASN A 175 9.23 19.62 8.27
CA ASN A 175 9.72 20.29 7.07
C ASN A 175 9.08 21.68 7.01
N ALA A 176 9.86 22.71 7.34
CA ALA A 176 9.58 24.05 6.87
C ALA A 176 10.00 24.11 5.40
N ASP A 177 9.16 24.67 4.52
CA ASP A 177 9.44 24.84 3.09
C ASP A 177 10.78 25.56 2.84
#